data_AF-A0A1Y1YZW0-F1
#
_entry.id   AF-A0A1Y1YZW0-F1
#
_cell.length_a   1.000
_cell.length_b   1.000
_cell.length_c   1.000
_cell.angle_alpha   90.00
_cell.angle_beta   90.00
_cell.angle_gamma   90.00
#
_symmetry.space_group_name_H-M   'P 1'
#
loop_
_entity.id
_entity.type
_entity.pdbx_description
1 polymer ?
#
loop_
_entity_poly.entity_id
_entity_poly.type
_entity_poly.pdbx_seq_one_letter_code
_entity_poly.pdbx_strand_id
1 'polypeptide(L)'
;MGGPNLEVFKFGMYILFPIGVMYYFGTNLDNRFSVPDFWPKPGQTHTVPFERDEIQRELQRMREWNRENKRMREERERRASGE
;
A
#
# COMPACT_ATOMS: atom_id res chain seq x y z
N MET A 1 -24.79 -3.86 47.64
CA MET A 1 -24.71 -4.87 46.57
C MET A 1 -26.12 -5.04 46.01
N GLY A 2 -26.38 -4.56 44.79
CA GLY A 2 -27.71 -4.74 44.18
C GLY A 2 -27.97 -6.23 44.00
N GLY A 3 -29.09 -6.72 44.53
CA GLY A 3 -29.39 -8.14 44.68
C GLY A 3 -29.47 -8.93 43.36
N PRO A 4 -29.96 -10.18 43.39
CA PRO A 4 -29.87 -11.15 42.28
C PRO A 4 -30.34 -10.62 40.91
N ASN A 5 -31.27 -9.67 40.88
CA ASN A 5 -31.73 -9.00 39.64
C ASN A 5 -30.61 -8.25 38.90
N LEU A 6 -29.63 -7.70 39.61
CA LEU A 6 -28.50 -6.98 39.01
C LEU A 6 -27.49 -7.95 38.37
N GLU A 7 -27.34 -9.14 38.93
CA GLU A 7 -26.49 -10.20 38.39
C GLU A 7 -27.10 -10.79 37.11
N VAL A 8 -28.41 -11.00 37.08
CA VAL A 8 -29.14 -11.44 35.87
C VAL A 8 -29.04 -10.40 34.75
N PHE A 9 -29.14 -9.10 35.07
CA PHE A 9 -28.95 -8.04 34.08
C PHE A 9 -27.53 -8.03 33.51
N LYS A 10 -26.49 -8.12 34.37
CA LYS A 10 -25.09 -8.19 33.92
C LYS A 10 -24.83 -9.40 33.04
N PHE A 11 -25.34 -10.56 33.43
CA PHE A 11 -25.23 -11.79 32.66
C PHE A 11 -25.90 -11.65 31.28
N GLY A 12 -27.11 -11.09 31.24
CA GLY A 12 -27.81 -10.77 30.00
C GLY A 12 -26.97 -9.85 29.11
N MET A 13 -26.47 -8.73 29.65
CA MET A 13 -25.61 -7.80 28.91
C MET A 13 -24.35 -8.46 28.36
N TYR A 14 -23.69 -9.31 29.14
CA TYR A 14 -22.47 -10.01 28.71
C TYR A 14 -22.69 -11.06 27.63
N ILE A 15 -23.91 -11.60 27.50
CA ILE A 15 -24.26 -12.51 26.40
C ILE A 15 -24.74 -11.71 25.18
N LEU A 16 -25.62 -10.74 25.39
CA LEU A 16 -26.28 -9.99 24.31
C LEU A 16 -25.30 -9.05 23.59
N PHE A 17 -24.35 -8.46 24.32
CA PHE A 17 -23.35 -7.55 23.76
C PHE A 17 -22.45 -8.24 22.71
N PRO A 18 -21.72 -9.34 23.00
CA PRO A 18 -20.88 -9.99 21.99
C PRO A 18 -21.70 -10.61 20.85
N ILE A 19 -22.89 -11.16 21.13
CA ILE A 19 -23.76 -11.71 20.08
C ILE A 19 -24.26 -10.60 19.15
N GLY A 20 -24.67 -9.45 19.69
CA GLY A 20 -25.12 -8.30 18.90
C GLY A 20 -24.01 -7.70 18.06
N VAL A 21 -22.81 -7.55 18.64
CA VAL A 21 -21.60 -7.10 17.92
C VAL A 21 -21.26 -8.07 16.79
N MET A 22 -21.29 -9.38 17.04
CA MET A 22 -21.08 -10.39 15.99
C MET A 22 -22.19 -10.39 14.93
N TYR A 23 -23.45 -10.17 15.28
CA TYR A 23 -24.52 -10.12 14.29
C TYR A 23 -24.38 -8.90 13.36
N TYR A 24 -24.05 -7.75 13.94
CA TYR A 24 -23.93 -6.49 13.20
C TYR A 24 -22.65 -6.41 12.35
N PHE A 25 -21.50 -6.83 12.89
CA PHE A 25 -20.22 -6.78 12.19
C PHE A 25 -19.85 -8.09 11.49
N GLY A 26 -20.19 -9.24 12.08
CA GLY A 26 -19.79 -10.59 11.62
C GLY A 26 -20.31 -11.01 10.26
N THR A 27 -21.46 -10.49 9.83
CA THR A 27 -22.12 -10.90 8.57
C THR A 27 -21.66 -10.10 7.35
N ASN A 28 -20.89 -9.02 7.53
CA ASN A 28 -20.56 -8.08 6.45
C ASN A 28 -19.15 -7.47 6.58
N LEU A 29 -18.21 -8.15 7.26
CA LEU A 29 -16.83 -7.64 7.39
C LEU A 29 -16.16 -7.46 6.03
N ASP A 30 -16.32 -8.43 5.14
CA ASP A 30 -15.61 -8.46 3.85
C ASP A 30 -15.96 -7.24 2.99
N ASN A 31 -17.26 -6.91 2.87
CA ASN A 31 -17.69 -5.76 2.10
C ASN A 31 -17.38 -4.43 2.83
N ARG A 32 -17.57 -4.34 4.16
CA ARG A 32 -17.27 -3.09 4.91
C ARG A 32 -15.79 -2.74 4.99
N PHE A 33 -14.90 -3.73 5.00
CA PHE A 33 -13.46 -3.52 5.20
C PHE A 33 -12.61 -3.82 3.95
N SER A 34 -13.21 -4.29 2.85
CA SER A 34 -12.50 -4.40 1.58
C SER A 34 -12.14 -3.01 1.04
N VAL A 35 -10.89 -2.87 0.62
CA VAL A 35 -10.46 -1.70 -0.14
C VAL A 35 -10.64 -2.02 -1.63
N PRO A 36 -11.61 -1.40 -2.33
CA PRO A 36 -11.75 -1.59 -3.76
C PRO A 36 -10.48 -1.11 -4.47
N ASP A 37 -10.02 -1.87 -5.47
CA ASP A 37 -8.81 -1.57 -6.24
C ASP A 37 -7.51 -1.49 -5.40
N PHE A 38 -7.40 -2.26 -4.31
CA PHE A 38 -6.18 -2.28 -3.47
C PHE A 38 -4.90 -2.58 -4.27
N TRP A 39 -4.98 -3.47 -5.26
CA TRP A 39 -3.86 -3.79 -6.15
C TRP A 39 -3.88 -2.92 -7.41
N PRO A 40 -2.71 -2.42 -7.87
CA PRO A 40 -2.60 -1.74 -9.15
C PRO A 40 -3.18 -2.61 -10.26
N LYS A 41 -4.02 -2.04 -11.11
CA LYS A 41 -4.67 -2.77 -12.20
C LYS A 41 -3.61 -3.32 -13.15
N PRO A 42 -3.79 -4.52 -13.71
CA PRO A 42 -2.88 -5.08 -14.73
C PRO A 42 -2.89 -4.14 -15.95
N GLY A 43 -1.84 -3.33 -16.08
CA GLY A 43 -1.73 -2.23 -17.05
C GLY A 43 -1.20 -0.91 -16.47
N GLN A 44 -1.26 -0.73 -15.14
CA GLN A 44 -0.62 0.39 -14.44
C GLN A 44 0.83 0.10 -14.06
N THR A 45 1.25 -1.17 -14.12
CA THR A 45 2.62 -1.58 -13.87
C THR A 45 3.42 -1.51 -15.17
N HIS A 46 4.63 -0.93 -15.10
CA HIS A 46 5.55 -0.98 -16.24
C HIS A 46 5.76 -2.44 -16.67
N THR A 47 5.45 -2.72 -17.92
CA THR A 47 5.73 -4.03 -18.52
C THR A 47 7.21 -4.06 -18.87
N VAL A 48 7.93 -5.05 -18.34
CA VAL A 48 9.34 -5.24 -18.68
C VAL A 48 9.42 -5.63 -20.16
N PRO A 49 10.29 -5.00 -20.97
CA PRO A 49 10.44 -5.38 -22.37
C PRO A 49 10.95 -6.82 -22.46
N PHE A 50 10.28 -7.65 -23.27
CA PHE A 50 10.66 -9.07 -23.45
C PHE A 50 11.46 -9.30 -24.74
N GLU A 51 11.35 -8.38 -25.71
CA GLU A 51 12.03 -8.48 -27.00
C GLU A 51 13.47 -7.93 -26.93
N ARG A 52 14.42 -8.64 -27.56
CA ARG A 52 15.86 -8.29 -27.50
C ARG A 52 16.15 -6.89 -28.02
N ASP A 53 15.46 -6.47 -29.07
CA ASP A 53 15.66 -5.15 -29.69
C ASP A 53 15.08 -4.01 -28.85
N GLU A 54 13.98 -4.23 -28.13
CA GLU A 54 13.46 -3.27 -27.16
C GLU A 54 14.38 -3.13 -25.95
N ILE A 55 14.88 -4.26 -25.44
CA ILE A 55 15.83 -4.28 -24.33
C ILE A 55 17.09 -3.46 -24.69
N GLN A 56 17.64 -3.65 -25.89
CA GLN A 56 18.81 -2.89 -26.33
C GLN A 56 18.56 -1.39 -26.45
N ARG A 57 17.39 -0.99 -26.99
CA ARG A 57 17.01 0.43 -27.11
C ARG A 57 16.85 1.10 -25.74
N GLU A 58 16.17 0.43 -24.81
CA GLU A 58 15.98 0.97 -23.46
C GLU A 58 17.31 1.03 -22.69
N LEU A 59 18.20 0.04 -22.87
CA LEU A 59 19.57 0.06 -22.33
C LEU A 59 20.40 1.23 -22.87
N GLN A 60 20.28 1.55 -24.16
CA GLN A 60 20.97 2.70 -24.75
C GLN A 60 20.48 4.01 -24.14
N ARG A 61 19.15 4.20 -24.06
CA ARG A 61 18.52 5.34 -23.39
C ARG A 61 19.02 5.50 -21.94
N MET A 62 19.01 4.41 -21.16
CA MET A 62 19.49 4.42 -19.77
C MET A 62 20.98 4.79 -19.66
N ARG A 63 21.81 4.31 -20.58
CA ARG A 63 23.26 4.65 -20.62
C ARG A 63 23.50 6.12 -20.93
N GLU A 64 22.71 6.71 -21.83
CA GLU A 64 22.81 8.13 -22.18
C GLU A 64 22.41 9.02 -21.02
N TRP A 65 21.26 8.74 -20.40
CA TRP A 65 20.80 9.45 -19.20
C TRP A 65 21.82 9.40 -18.05
N ASN A 66 22.42 8.23 -17.81
CA ASN A 66 23.45 8.09 -16.79
C ASN A 66 24.70 8.92 -17.07
N ARG A 67 25.15 8.97 -18.34
CA ARG A 67 26.29 9.79 -18.74
C ARG A 67 26.01 11.28 -18.55
N GLU A 68 24.82 11.73 -18.93
CA GLU A 68 24.41 13.11 -18.77
C GLU A 68 24.36 13.51 -17.29
N ASN A 69 23.73 12.70 -16.45
CA ASN A 69 23.71 12.93 -15.01
C ASN A 69 25.09 12.93 -14.38
N LYS A 70 26.00 12.07 -14.85
CA LYS A 70 27.38 12.06 -14.38
C LYS A 70 28.08 13.38 -14.73
N ARG A 71 27.94 13.86 -15.97
CA ARG A 71 28.50 15.17 -16.38
C ARG A 71 27.95 16.32 -15.54
N MET A 72 26.63 16.32 -15.31
CA MET A 72 25.98 17.34 -14.48
C MET A 72 26.49 17.34 -13.03
N ARG A 73 26.79 16.16 -12.46
CA ARG A 73 27.41 16.04 -11.13
C ARG A 73 28.84 16.57 -11.14
N GLU A 74 29.66 16.15 -12.09
CA GLU A 74 31.05 16.60 -12.22
C GLU A 74 31.14 18.12 -12.44
N GLU A 75 30.23 18.72 -13.22
CA GLU A 75 30.15 20.17 -13.40
C GLU A 75 29.77 20.91 -12.12
N ARG A 76 28.81 20.37 -11.35
CA ARG A 76 28.43 20.94 -10.05
C ARG A 76 29.60 20.87 -9.05
N GLU A 77 30.30 19.74 -9.02
CA GLU A 77 31.47 19.54 -8.16
C GLU A 77 32.61 20.50 -8.55
N ARG A 78 32.90 20.67 -9.85
CA ARG A 78 33.90 21.63 -10.34
C ARG A 78 33.56 23.08 -10.04
N ARG A 79 32.27 23.45 -10.11
CA ARG A 79 31.80 24.79 -9.72
C ARG A 79 31.94 25.01 -8.21
N ALA A 80 31.63 24.00 -7.40
CA ALA A 80 31.75 24.07 -5.95
C ALA A 80 33.19 24.02 -5.43
N SER A 81 34.14 23.44 -6.18
CA SER A 81 35.57 23.42 -5.83
C SER A 81 36.37 24.59 -6.41
N GLY A 82 35.73 25.45 -7.22
CA GLY A 82 36.34 26.61 -7.87
C GLY A 82 36.01 27.96 -7.21
N GLU A 83 35.23 27.95 -6.13
CA GLU A 83 35.10 29.01 -5.12
C GLU A 83 35.98 28.68 -3.91
#